data_AF-A0A9E6AGV5-F1
#
_entry.id   AF-A0A9E6AGV5-F1
#
_cell.length_a   1.000
_cell.length_b   1.000
_cell.length_c   1.000
_cell.angle_alpha   90.00
_cell.angle_beta   90.00
_cell.angle_gamma   90.00
#
_symmetry.space_group_name_H-M   'P 1'
#
loop_
_entity.id
_entity.type
_entity.pdbx_description
1 polymer ?
#
loop_
_entity_poly.entity_id
_entity_poly.type
_entity_poly.pdbx_seq_one_letter_code
_entity_poly.pdbx_strand_id
1 'polypeptide(L)'
;MLRTRVRAGPIAGLVLSIVAAALFTLIHVGDLLVSAYQPELGELAPTTLRSPYTPRPAMDVEGVPEAAIPSHVNFTIPRGQLLDPDSPGHRTAVAMAKMRRPPSLVGTLGVFLIFFTLSMTLTSYLRKFGQNRLRLVRAQIGLFVAMGLMMLGSKLLLLFTPLPEFWIPLAAVPLWVATSFDRRTGFIVTVVLAFCVATLMRFDMLLLSVLLVRGMATILLYLDRKHPKHMLSAGVFGGLSTAALFVAMMVTIEGRFDVLADLKDPMQSRLLACLGGGVLSGVIGMMFRSPAERLMGNVPRERLLDLTDLEQPLLKKMMKDAPGSWEHSRAMANLAEVATSAIGGDALLTRVGAYYHDLGKSVQCKYFVENLGPGEKSPHDDLEPDVSADAIMAHVVLGTRILREGNIPEPVVEFAYTHHGTQLVEYFWNQCKAQGNPRRLDESHFRYPGMKPQTKETAILMLVDSIEAASRTVDNPDREKFETMVQRILFMKLKAGQLDESGLDMADLSIVVNRVVDMLVNMNHHRIKYQWQAEQAEQFGVPSEVMQRRSAPEIEVRDTSVESVFPGPTEAEDGEPPEDGSTEQPPPGSTSKRSLRSVR
;
A
#
# COMPACT_ATOMS: atom_id res chain seq x y z
N MET A 1 -0.05 13.70 -25.04
CA MET A 1 -0.46 12.58 -24.16
C MET A 1 -0.05 12.87 -22.73
N LEU A 2 -0.97 12.75 -21.76
CA LEU A 2 -0.70 12.93 -20.32
C LEU A 2 0.04 11.74 -19.65
N ARG A 3 0.81 10.95 -20.42
CA ARG A 3 1.51 9.75 -19.90
C ARG A 3 2.71 10.14 -19.02
N THR A 4 2.51 10.20 -17.71
CA THR A 4 3.58 10.44 -16.72
C THR A 4 4.09 9.21 -16.00
N ARG A 5 3.43 8.05 -16.19
CA ARG A 5 3.77 6.81 -15.47
C ARG A 5 4.23 5.70 -16.41
N VAL A 6 5.55 5.57 -16.52
CA VAL A 6 6.20 4.44 -17.18
C VAL A 6 6.03 3.18 -16.31
N ARG A 7 5.22 2.23 -16.80
CA ARG A 7 5.14 0.87 -16.24
C ARG A 7 6.42 0.10 -16.58
N ALA A 8 6.90 -0.70 -15.64
CA ALA A 8 8.04 -1.59 -15.83
C ALA A 8 7.64 -2.75 -16.78
N GLY A 9 7.82 -2.53 -18.09
CA GLY A 9 7.74 -3.59 -19.10
C GLY A 9 8.86 -4.63 -18.94
N PRO A 10 8.87 -5.71 -19.76
CA PRO A 10 9.90 -6.75 -19.66
C PRO A 10 11.32 -6.21 -19.77
N ILE A 11 11.56 -5.31 -20.74
CA ILE A 11 12.86 -4.69 -20.99
C ILE A 11 13.27 -3.77 -19.82
N ALA A 12 12.38 -2.89 -19.38
CA ALA A 12 12.65 -1.99 -18.26
C ALA A 12 12.95 -2.75 -16.96
N GLY A 13 12.23 -3.86 -16.71
CA GLY A 13 12.49 -4.73 -15.57
C GLY A 13 13.86 -5.43 -15.65
N LEU A 14 14.24 -5.95 -16.83
CA LEU A 14 15.55 -6.55 -17.06
C LEU A 14 16.68 -5.54 -16.81
N VAL A 15 16.59 -4.36 -17.42
CA VAL A 15 17.58 -3.27 -17.23
C VAL A 15 17.71 -2.88 -15.77
N LEU A 16 16.58 -2.72 -15.06
CA LEU A 16 16.58 -2.38 -13.65
C LEU A 16 17.27 -3.46 -12.79
N SER A 17 17.00 -4.75 -13.06
CA SER A 17 17.63 -5.85 -12.34
C SER A 17 19.13 -5.98 -12.64
N ILE A 18 19.60 -5.63 -13.85
CA ILE A 18 21.03 -5.54 -14.19
C ILE A 18 21.69 -4.40 -13.40
N VAL A 19 21.09 -3.20 -13.40
CA VAL A 19 21.62 -2.02 -12.70
C VAL A 19 21.67 -2.24 -11.19
N ALA A 20 20.62 -2.81 -10.60
CA ALA A 20 20.59 -3.16 -9.19
C ALA A 20 21.67 -4.20 -8.83
N ALA A 21 21.84 -5.24 -9.65
CA ALA A 21 22.88 -6.24 -9.44
C ALA A 21 24.29 -5.65 -9.52
N ALA A 22 24.57 -4.80 -10.53
CA ALA A 22 25.86 -4.13 -10.65
C ALA A 22 26.16 -3.23 -9.44
N LEU A 23 25.17 -2.47 -8.96
CA LEU A 23 25.29 -1.65 -7.76
C LEU A 23 25.56 -2.51 -6.50
N PHE A 24 24.82 -3.61 -6.32
CA PHE A 24 25.01 -4.49 -5.17
C PHE A 24 26.36 -5.22 -5.23
N THR A 25 26.85 -5.62 -6.41
CA THR A 25 28.19 -6.17 -6.60
C THR A 25 29.27 -5.13 -6.25
N LEU A 26 29.13 -3.88 -6.72
CA LEU A 26 30.05 -2.80 -6.37
C LEU A 26 30.08 -2.56 -4.85
N ILE A 27 28.91 -2.54 -4.20
CA ILE A 27 28.82 -2.49 -2.74
C ILE A 27 29.51 -3.72 -2.13
N HIS A 28 29.33 -4.93 -2.66
CA HIS A 28 29.91 -6.17 -2.10
C HIS A 28 31.44 -6.26 -2.22
N VAL A 29 32.05 -5.90 -3.35
CA VAL A 29 33.50 -6.09 -3.59
C VAL A 29 34.36 -4.82 -3.45
N GLY A 30 33.75 -3.63 -3.37
CA GLY A 30 34.49 -2.35 -3.48
C GLY A 30 35.60 -2.09 -2.46
N ASP A 31 35.53 -2.69 -1.26
CA ASP A 31 36.58 -2.59 -0.23
C ASP A 31 37.81 -3.45 -0.53
N LEU A 32 37.63 -4.54 -1.29
CA LEU A 32 38.69 -5.49 -1.67
C LEU A 32 39.62 -4.89 -2.75
N LEU A 33 39.15 -3.84 -3.44
CA LEU A 33 39.92 -3.08 -4.43
C LEU A 33 40.77 -1.96 -3.81
N VAL A 34 40.50 -1.58 -2.56
CA VAL A 34 41.25 -0.52 -1.86
C VAL A 34 42.48 -1.13 -1.20
N SER A 35 43.67 -0.83 -1.74
CA SER A 35 44.95 -1.32 -1.21
C SER A 35 45.19 -0.93 0.25
N ALA A 36 44.80 0.29 0.65
CA ALA A 36 44.88 0.78 2.03
C ALA A 36 43.99 0.02 3.05
N TYR A 37 43.16 -0.94 2.60
CA TYR A 37 42.39 -1.84 3.46
C TYR A 37 42.96 -3.28 3.50
N GLN A 38 44.14 -3.52 2.91
CA GLN A 38 44.86 -4.78 3.06
C GLN A 38 45.47 -4.87 4.47
N PRO A 39 45.16 -5.91 5.28
CA PRO A 39 45.77 -6.07 6.59
C PRO A 39 47.15 -6.75 6.48
N GLU A 40 48.09 -6.30 7.30
CA GLU A 40 49.46 -6.80 7.39
C GLU A 40 49.76 -7.16 8.86
N LEU A 41 50.56 -8.21 9.11
CA LEU A 41 50.96 -8.56 10.49
C LEU A 41 52.00 -7.54 10.98
N GLY A 42 51.88 -7.13 12.24
CA GLY A 42 52.67 -6.05 12.83
C GLY A 42 52.09 -4.64 12.60
N GLU A 43 51.02 -4.49 11.81
CA GLU A 43 50.34 -3.21 11.58
C GLU A 43 48.98 -3.13 12.31
N LEU A 44 48.37 -1.94 12.34
CA LEU A 44 47.02 -1.75 12.85
C LEU A 44 45.98 -2.20 11.81
N ALA A 45 45.01 -3.02 12.21
CA ALA A 45 43.96 -3.52 11.32
C ALA A 45 43.19 -2.37 10.63
N PRO A 46 43.25 -2.20 9.29
CA PRO A 46 42.66 -1.04 8.62
C PRO A 46 41.13 -1.08 8.57
N THR A 47 40.56 -2.28 8.70
CA THR A 47 39.13 -2.60 8.79
C THR A 47 38.93 -3.72 9.83
N THR A 48 37.74 -3.81 10.43
CA THR A 48 37.40 -4.93 11.32
C THR A 48 37.46 -6.25 10.56
N LEU A 49 38.29 -7.20 11.03
CA LEU A 49 38.39 -8.54 10.44
C LEU A 49 37.44 -9.49 11.17
N ARG A 50 36.68 -10.29 10.42
CA ARG A 50 35.68 -11.22 10.97
C ARG A 50 35.80 -12.59 10.31
N SER A 51 35.70 -13.64 11.12
CA SER A 51 35.39 -14.99 10.64
C SER A 51 33.90 -15.28 10.89
N PRO A 52 33.13 -15.78 9.90
CA PRO A 52 31.77 -16.22 10.11
C PRO A 52 31.74 -17.56 10.88
N TYR A 53 30.54 -17.88 11.37
CA TYR A 53 30.22 -19.11 12.05
C TYR A 53 30.19 -20.29 11.07
N THR A 54 31.36 -20.85 10.73
CA THR A 54 31.50 -22.05 9.89
C THR A 54 32.03 -23.25 10.67
N PRO A 55 31.29 -24.38 10.79
CA PRO A 55 31.71 -25.59 11.55
C PRO A 55 32.88 -26.41 10.98
N ARG A 56 33.71 -25.86 10.07
CA ARG A 56 34.81 -26.57 9.42
C ARG A 56 36.04 -25.67 9.23
N PRO A 57 37.13 -25.90 9.97
CA PRO A 57 38.46 -25.57 9.49
C PRO A 57 38.92 -26.66 8.52
N ALA A 58 38.74 -26.42 7.23
CA ALA A 58 39.29 -27.25 6.15
C ALA A 58 39.61 -26.36 4.95
N MET A 59 40.42 -25.33 5.21
CA MET A 59 41.29 -24.74 4.19
C MET A 59 42.71 -25.01 4.66
N ASP A 60 43.49 -25.70 3.84
CA ASP A 60 44.95 -25.69 3.95
C ASP A 60 45.41 -24.25 3.74
N VAL A 61 45.58 -23.52 4.85
CA VAL A 61 46.20 -22.20 4.83
C VAL A 61 47.70 -22.46 4.81
N GLU A 62 48.34 -22.26 3.66
CA GLU A 62 49.80 -22.39 3.50
C GLU A 62 50.53 -21.69 4.67
N GLY A 63 51.26 -22.48 5.46
CA GLY A 63 52.00 -21.99 6.64
C GLY A 63 51.26 -22.04 7.99
N VAL A 64 50.03 -22.57 8.07
CA VAL A 64 49.33 -22.82 9.35
C VAL A 64 49.14 -24.33 9.56
N PRO A 65 49.71 -24.94 10.62
CA PRO A 65 49.51 -26.35 10.90
C PRO A 65 48.04 -26.70 11.14
N GLU A 66 47.56 -27.79 10.53
CA GLU A 66 46.18 -28.27 10.61
C GLU A 66 45.67 -28.43 12.06
N ALA A 67 46.57 -28.86 12.97
CA ALA A 67 46.31 -29.02 14.39
C ALA A 67 46.19 -27.70 15.21
N ALA A 68 46.45 -26.53 14.59
CA ALA A 68 46.46 -25.23 15.27
C ALA A 68 45.20 -24.38 15.03
N ILE A 69 44.21 -24.89 14.29
CA ILE A 69 42.97 -24.18 13.97
C ILE A 69 41.82 -24.74 14.82
N PRO A 70 41.29 -23.99 15.82
CA PRO A 70 40.16 -24.45 16.61
C PRO A 70 38.94 -24.79 15.74
N SER A 71 38.18 -25.81 16.13
CA SER A 71 37.00 -26.30 15.38
C SER A 71 35.93 -25.23 15.09
N HIS A 72 35.88 -24.16 15.91
CA HIS A 72 34.96 -23.03 15.77
C HIS A 72 35.67 -21.68 16.00
N VAL A 73 36.48 -21.20 15.05
CA VAL A 73 37.11 -19.88 15.16
C VAL A 73 36.15 -18.75 14.76
N ASN A 74 35.31 -18.33 15.71
CA ASN A 74 34.63 -17.04 15.68
C ASN A 74 35.57 -15.97 16.27
N PHE A 75 36.22 -15.17 15.43
CA PHE A 75 36.93 -13.97 15.87
C PHE A 75 36.35 -12.71 15.21
N THR A 76 36.38 -11.63 15.99
CA THR A 76 36.21 -10.25 15.51
C THR A 76 37.43 -9.49 16.00
N ILE A 77 38.25 -9.00 15.08
CA ILE A 77 39.42 -8.14 15.36
C ILE A 77 39.01 -6.72 14.99
N PRO A 78 38.74 -5.83 15.97
CA PRO A 78 38.43 -4.42 15.74
C PRO A 78 39.42 -3.72 14.79
N ARG A 79 38.87 -2.85 13.94
CA ARG A 79 39.67 -1.81 13.25
C ARG A 79 40.53 -1.05 14.27
N GLY A 80 41.81 -0.85 13.95
CA GLY A 80 42.77 -0.16 14.79
C GLY A 80 43.47 -1.03 15.85
N GLN A 81 43.12 -2.32 15.97
CA GLN A 81 43.89 -3.25 16.81
C GLN A 81 45.20 -3.67 16.10
N LEU A 82 46.29 -3.77 16.86
CA LEU A 82 47.57 -4.30 16.36
C LEU A 82 47.45 -5.78 15.98
N LEU A 83 47.81 -6.11 14.74
CA LEU A 83 47.78 -7.47 14.19
C LEU A 83 49.03 -8.25 14.62
N ASP A 84 49.06 -8.62 15.90
CA ASP A 84 50.09 -9.48 16.51
C ASP A 84 50.46 -10.70 15.63
N PRO A 85 51.72 -10.83 15.17
CA PRO A 85 52.22 -11.98 14.43
C PRO A 85 52.16 -13.31 15.19
N ASP A 86 52.28 -13.29 16.52
CA ASP A 86 52.38 -14.50 17.34
C ASP A 86 51.02 -15.14 17.62
N SER A 87 49.94 -14.35 17.60
CA SER A 87 48.55 -14.81 17.70
C SER A 87 48.09 -15.64 16.48
N PRO A 88 47.77 -16.94 16.64
CA PRO A 88 47.28 -17.78 15.55
C PRO A 88 45.97 -17.27 14.93
N GLY A 89 45.11 -16.64 15.75
CA GLY A 89 43.86 -16.04 15.29
C GLY A 89 44.10 -14.85 14.36
N HIS A 90 45.08 -14.00 14.67
CA HIS A 90 45.45 -12.86 13.82
C HIS A 90 46.09 -13.33 12.50
N ARG A 91 47.01 -14.31 12.54
CA ARG A 91 47.56 -14.92 11.32
C ARG A 91 46.45 -15.48 10.41
N THR A 92 45.50 -16.22 10.99
CA THR A 92 44.34 -16.77 10.28
C THR A 92 43.47 -15.66 9.67
N ALA A 93 43.18 -14.59 10.43
CA ALA A 93 42.41 -13.45 9.97
C ALA A 93 43.05 -12.73 8.78
N VAL A 94 44.35 -12.46 8.86
CA VAL A 94 45.12 -11.81 7.80
C VAL A 94 45.18 -12.70 6.56
N ALA A 95 45.44 -14.00 6.71
CA ALA A 95 45.44 -14.95 5.59
C ALA A 95 44.07 -14.99 4.87
N MET A 96 42.97 -15.13 5.62
CA MET A 96 41.61 -15.13 5.05
C MET A 96 41.23 -13.80 4.38
N ALA A 97 41.77 -12.68 4.85
CA ALA A 97 41.58 -11.37 4.22
C ALA A 97 42.43 -11.21 2.95
N LYS A 98 43.68 -11.69 2.94
CA LYS A 98 44.58 -11.66 1.78
C LYS A 98 44.07 -12.56 0.65
N MET A 99 43.51 -13.74 0.93
CA MET A 99 42.85 -14.61 -0.08
C MET A 99 41.70 -13.92 -0.86
N ARG A 100 41.16 -12.81 -0.36
CA ARG A 100 40.06 -12.05 -1.00
C ARG A 100 40.54 -10.84 -1.82
N ARG A 101 41.85 -10.55 -1.83
CA ARG A 101 42.45 -9.32 -2.36
C ARG A 101 43.56 -9.64 -3.37
N PRO A 102 43.47 -9.19 -4.63
CA PRO A 102 42.32 -8.55 -5.28
C PRO A 102 41.14 -9.53 -5.45
N PRO A 103 39.90 -9.03 -5.60
CA PRO A 103 38.74 -9.89 -5.87
C PRO A 103 38.89 -10.56 -7.24
N SER A 104 38.73 -11.88 -7.31
CA SER A 104 38.81 -12.61 -8.57
C SER A 104 37.65 -12.25 -9.51
N LEU A 105 37.90 -12.25 -10.83
CA LEU A 105 36.87 -11.98 -11.83
C LEU A 105 35.72 -13.00 -11.74
N VAL A 106 36.06 -14.28 -11.55
CA VAL A 106 35.09 -15.38 -11.40
C VAL A 106 34.24 -15.19 -10.14
N GLY A 107 34.84 -14.84 -9.00
CA GLY A 107 34.11 -14.57 -7.75
C GLY A 107 33.18 -13.36 -7.88
N THR A 108 33.66 -12.29 -8.51
CA THR A 108 32.89 -11.06 -8.75
C THR A 108 31.70 -11.32 -9.68
N LEU A 109 31.90 -12.11 -10.73
CA LEU A 109 30.83 -12.55 -11.65
C LEU A 109 29.82 -13.46 -10.94
N GLY A 110 30.27 -14.37 -10.07
CA GLY A 110 29.38 -15.20 -9.24
C GLY A 110 28.48 -14.37 -8.33
N VAL A 111 29.05 -13.38 -7.64
CA VAL A 111 28.29 -12.42 -6.81
C VAL A 111 27.29 -11.61 -7.65
N PHE A 112 27.69 -11.14 -8.83
CA PHE A 112 26.80 -10.46 -9.76
C PHE A 112 25.63 -11.35 -10.22
N LEU A 113 25.87 -12.61 -10.57
CA LEU A 113 24.83 -13.55 -10.99
C LEU A 113 23.83 -13.84 -9.85
N ILE A 114 24.29 -13.90 -8.60
CA ILE A 114 23.42 -14.02 -7.42
C ILE A 114 22.50 -12.79 -7.31
N PHE A 115 23.06 -11.58 -7.30
CA PHE A 115 22.26 -10.36 -7.17
C PHE A 115 21.36 -10.11 -8.39
N PHE A 116 21.79 -10.50 -9.59
CA PHE A 116 20.97 -10.45 -10.80
C PHE A 116 19.78 -11.39 -10.70
N THR A 117 20.00 -12.64 -10.28
CA THR A 117 18.92 -13.63 -10.13
C THR A 117 17.91 -13.20 -9.07
N LEU A 118 18.40 -12.73 -7.91
CA LEU A 118 17.57 -12.18 -6.84
C LEU A 118 16.79 -10.92 -7.26
N SER A 119 17.44 -10.00 -7.97
CA SER A 119 16.79 -8.78 -8.46
C SER A 119 15.80 -9.08 -9.58
N MET A 120 16.07 -10.04 -10.46
CA MET A 120 15.20 -10.42 -11.58
C MET A 120 13.97 -11.19 -11.11
N THR A 121 14.12 -12.07 -10.12
CA THR A 121 12.98 -12.75 -9.48
C THR A 121 12.10 -11.76 -8.71
N LEU A 122 12.68 -10.82 -7.95
CA LEU A 122 11.94 -9.74 -7.28
C LEU A 122 11.18 -8.87 -8.30
N THR A 123 11.84 -8.34 -9.32
CA THR A 123 11.20 -7.55 -10.39
C THR A 123 10.07 -8.32 -11.08
N SER A 124 10.27 -9.62 -11.33
CA SER A 124 9.24 -10.48 -11.94
C SER A 124 8.03 -10.68 -11.02
N TYR A 125 8.24 -10.85 -9.71
CA TYR A 125 7.19 -10.90 -8.72
C TYR A 125 6.39 -9.58 -8.68
N LEU A 126 7.08 -8.44 -8.54
CA LEU A 126 6.45 -7.11 -8.44
C LEU A 126 5.60 -6.79 -9.68
N ARG A 127 6.03 -7.24 -10.86
CA ARG A 127 5.29 -7.04 -12.12
C ARG A 127 4.07 -7.96 -12.28
N LYS A 128 4.17 -9.23 -11.87
CA LYS A 128 3.08 -10.22 -12.02
C LYS A 128 2.05 -10.15 -10.88
N PHE A 129 2.53 -10.11 -9.64
CA PHE A 129 1.71 -10.30 -8.43
C PHE A 129 1.70 -9.08 -7.49
N GLY A 130 2.58 -8.10 -7.70
CA GLY A 130 2.55 -6.84 -6.96
C GLY A 130 1.36 -5.97 -7.35
N GLN A 131 0.93 -5.11 -6.40
CA GLN A 131 -0.07 -4.07 -6.61
C GLN A 131 0.29 -3.18 -7.82
N ASN A 132 -0.70 -2.55 -8.46
CA ASN A 132 -0.47 -1.70 -9.65
C ASN A 132 0.60 -0.62 -9.43
N ARG A 133 0.70 -0.02 -8.23
CA ARG A 133 1.75 0.96 -7.89
C ARG A 133 3.17 0.36 -7.95
N LEU A 134 3.35 -0.91 -7.56
CA LEU A 134 4.63 -1.63 -7.65
C LEU A 134 5.03 -2.00 -9.08
N ARG A 135 4.12 -1.88 -10.05
CA ARG A 135 4.42 -2.04 -11.49
C ARG A 135 5.06 -0.79 -12.10
N LEU A 136 5.15 0.32 -11.34
CA LEU A 136 5.79 1.56 -11.78
C LEU A 136 7.31 1.48 -11.66
N VAL A 137 8.04 1.96 -12.68
CA VAL A 137 9.51 1.98 -12.67
C VAL A 137 10.06 2.74 -11.45
N ARG A 138 9.45 3.90 -11.10
CA ARG A 138 9.85 4.69 -9.93
C ARG A 138 9.76 3.91 -8.61
N ALA A 139 8.71 3.12 -8.40
CA ALA A 139 8.53 2.36 -7.17
C ALA A 139 9.59 1.27 -7.03
N GLN A 140 9.91 0.58 -8.13
CA GLN A 140 10.94 -0.45 -8.16
C GLN A 140 12.36 0.14 -7.99
N ILE A 141 12.66 1.28 -8.64
CA ILE A 141 13.92 2.03 -8.40
C ILE A 141 14.02 2.40 -6.91
N GLY A 142 12.97 2.99 -6.32
CA GLY A 142 12.97 3.38 -4.92
C GLY A 142 13.23 2.22 -3.96
N LEU A 143 12.65 1.06 -4.25
CA LEU A 143 12.88 -0.18 -3.50
C LEU A 143 14.34 -0.66 -3.63
N PHE A 144 14.89 -0.76 -4.85
CA PHE A 144 16.28 -1.17 -5.04
C PHE A 144 17.29 -0.18 -4.44
N VAL A 145 16.99 1.12 -4.45
CA VAL A 145 17.80 2.13 -3.75
C VAL A 145 17.73 1.93 -2.23
N ALA A 146 16.54 1.72 -1.65
CA ALA A 146 16.41 1.43 -0.21
C ALA A 146 17.16 0.15 0.21
N MET A 147 17.07 -0.91 -0.61
CA MET A 147 17.84 -2.14 -0.41
C MET A 147 19.36 -1.91 -0.52
N GLY A 148 19.81 -1.14 -1.52
CA GLY A 148 21.22 -0.79 -1.70
C GLY A 148 21.78 0.05 -0.55
N LEU A 149 21.02 1.02 -0.05
CA LEU A 149 21.38 1.81 1.13
C LEU A 149 21.47 0.94 2.40
N MET A 150 20.54 -0.01 2.59
CA MET A 150 20.61 -0.97 3.71
C MET A 150 21.82 -1.91 3.58
N MET A 151 22.12 -2.40 2.37
CA MET A 151 23.29 -3.25 2.11
C MET A 151 24.61 -2.50 2.32
N LEU A 152 24.69 -1.24 1.87
CA LEU A 152 25.83 -0.36 2.12
C LEU A 152 26.00 -0.09 3.61
N GLY A 153 24.94 0.30 4.32
CA GLY A 153 24.97 0.53 5.77
C GLY A 153 25.39 -0.72 6.56
N SER A 154 24.89 -1.89 6.16
CA SER A 154 25.30 -3.19 6.71
C SER A 154 26.80 -3.44 6.52
N LYS A 155 27.33 -3.17 5.32
CA LYS A 155 28.76 -3.32 5.02
C LYS A 155 29.63 -2.32 5.80
N LEU A 156 29.22 -1.07 5.90
CA LEU A 156 29.93 -0.05 6.67
C LEU A 156 30.00 -0.42 8.15
N LEU A 157 28.90 -0.94 8.72
CA LEU A 157 28.87 -1.48 10.08
C LEU A 157 29.88 -2.62 10.25
N LEU A 158 29.87 -3.60 9.33
CA LEU A 158 30.77 -4.76 9.40
C LEU A 158 32.26 -4.40 9.29
N LEU A 159 32.62 -3.42 8.43
CA LEU A 159 34.00 -3.00 8.17
C LEU A 159 34.58 -2.01 9.18
N PHE A 160 33.76 -1.10 9.72
CA PHE A 160 34.26 0.05 10.50
C PHE A 160 33.88 0.02 11.98
N THR A 161 33.01 -0.91 12.40
CA THR A 161 32.67 -1.09 13.82
C THR A 161 33.11 -2.48 14.30
N PRO A 162 33.39 -2.65 15.61
CA PRO A 162 33.60 -3.95 16.22
C PRO A 162 32.29 -4.60 16.70
N LEU A 163 31.13 -3.98 16.45
CA LEU A 163 29.82 -4.49 16.90
C LEU A 163 29.48 -5.83 16.26
N PRO A 164 28.79 -6.77 16.93
CA PRO A 164 28.33 -8.00 16.31
C PRO A 164 27.42 -7.76 15.09
N GLU A 165 27.57 -8.60 14.07
CA GLU A 165 26.79 -8.59 12.82
C GLU A 165 25.27 -8.59 13.02
N PHE A 166 24.79 -9.12 14.15
CA PHE A 166 23.36 -9.12 14.48
C PHE A 166 22.77 -7.73 14.73
N TRP A 167 23.57 -6.66 14.87
CA TRP A 167 23.08 -5.29 14.92
C TRP A 167 22.43 -4.79 13.61
N ILE A 168 22.64 -5.47 12.48
CA ILE A 168 22.15 -5.03 11.16
C ILE A 168 20.61 -4.83 11.15
N PRO A 169 20.10 -3.60 10.94
CA PRO A 169 18.68 -3.27 11.11
C PRO A 169 17.84 -3.57 9.87
N LEU A 170 18.00 -4.77 9.31
CA LEU A 170 17.44 -5.21 8.02
C LEU A 170 15.93 -4.97 7.90
N ALA A 171 15.17 -5.16 8.98
CA ALA A 171 13.71 -5.16 8.94
C ALA A 171 13.10 -3.76 8.72
N ALA A 172 13.90 -2.68 8.74
CA ALA A 172 13.43 -1.34 8.39
C ALA A 172 12.92 -1.23 6.93
N VAL A 173 13.63 -1.84 5.96
CA VAL A 173 13.21 -1.79 4.55
C VAL A 173 11.93 -2.61 4.31
N PRO A 174 11.81 -3.87 4.77
CA PRO A 174 10.56 -4.62 4.72
C PRO A 174 9.40 -3.95 5.46
N LEU A 175 9.64 -3.24 6.57
CA LEU A 175 8.63 -2.42 7.25
C LEU A 175 8.09 -1.30 6.35
N TRP A 176 8.96 -0.54 5.67
CA TRP A 176 8.50 0.52 4.75
C TRP A 176 7.68 -0.04 3.59
N VAL A 177 8.10 -1.18 3.02
CA VAL A 177 7.37 -1.89 1.96
C VAL A 177 6.02 -2.39 2.46
N ALA A 178 5.99 -3.03 3.63
CA ALA A 178 4.76 -3.52 4.25
C ALA A 178 3.79 -2.39 4.63
N THR A 179 4.28 -1.19 4.95
CA THR A 179 3.47 0.01 5.18
C THR A 179 2.95 0.60 3.86
N SER A 180 3.84 0.80 2.88
CA SER A 180 3.58 1.46 1.59
C SER A 180 2.70 0.66 0.62
N PHE A 181 2.70 -0.66 0.75
CA PHE A 181 1.99 -1.57 -0.15
C PHE A 181 1.26 -2.64 0.68
N ASP A 182 1.89 -3.80 0.88
CA ASP A 182 1.29 -4.95 1.53
C ASP A 182 2.33 -5.85 2.23
N ARG A 183 1.84 -6.66 3.19
CA ARG A 183 2.69 -7.57 3.98
C ARG A 183 3.39 -8.65 3.13
N ARG A 184 2.74 -9.15 2.07
CA ARG A 184 3.29 -10.23 1.21
C ARG A 184 4.51 -9.74 0.44
N THR A 185 4.45 -8.55 -0.13
CA THR A 185 5.62 -7.89 -0.75
C THR A 185 6.72 -7.65 0.29
N GLY A 186 6.37 -7.23 1.51
CA GLY A 186 7.32 -7.07 2.63
C GLY A 186 8.07 -8.36 2.98
N PHE A 187 7.39 -9.51 3.05
CA PHE A 187 8.04 -10.81 3.30
C PHE A 187 9.00 -11.20 2.18
N ILE A 188 8.63 -10.97 0.92
CA ILE A 188 9.49 -11.33 -0.22
C ILE A 188 10.73 -10.42 -0.27
N VAL A 189 10.58 -9.12 0.01
CA VAL A 189 11.71 -8.20 0.18
C VAL A 189 12.59 -8.60 1.36
N THR A 190 12.01 -9.10 2.47
CA THR A 190 12.79 -9.66 3.60
C THR A 190 13.70 -10.79 3.13
N VAL A 191 13.15 -11.78 2.42
CA VAL A 191 13.93 -12.93 1.94
C VAL A 191 15.06 -12.46 1.02
N VAL A 192 14.74 -11.68 -0.02
CA VAL A 192 15.73 -11.20 -1.00
C VAL A 192 16.83 -10.38 -0.32
N LEU A 193 16.46 -9.43 0.56
CA LEU A 193 17.43 -8.55 1.23
C LEU A 193 18.27 -9.30 2.28
N ALA A 194 17.70 -10.28 2.99
CA ALA A 194 18.44 -11.14 3.91
C ALA A 194 19.51 -11.96 3.19
N PHE A 195 19.17 -12.57 2.04
CA PHE A 195 20.17 -13.24 1.20
C PHE A 195 21.25 -12.26 0.71
N CYS A 196 20.87 -11.07 0.22
CA CYS A 196 21.84 -10.06 -0.22
C CYS A 196 22.82 -9.66 0.90
N VAL A 197 22.32 -9.41 2.12
CA VAL A 197 23.17 -9.03 3.26
C VAL A 197 24.00 -10.21 3.79
N ALA A 198 23.46 -11.43 3.83
CA ALA A 198 24.21 -12.61 4.25
C ALA A 198 25.42 -12.90 3.34
N THR A 199 25.40 -12.49 2.06
CA THR A 199 26.58 -12.58 1.17
C THR A 199 27.80 -11.82 1.69
N LEU A 200 27.61 -10.77 2.50
CA LEU A 200 28.71 -9.97 3.08
C LEU A 200 29.52 -10.78 4.09
N MET A 201 28.87 -11.75 4.75
CA MET A 201 29.46 -12.71 5.71
C MET A 201 29.54 -14.13 5.13
N ARG A 202 29.70 -14.26 3.81
CA ARG A 202 29.89 -15.55 3.11
C ARG A 202 28.75 -16.57 3.31
N PHE A 203 27.50 -16.11 3.39
CA PHE A 203 26.32 -16.93 3.71
C PHE A 203 26.40 -17.64 5.07
N ASP A 204 26.90 -16.93 6.08
CA ASP A 204 26.75 -17.33 7.48
C ASP A 204 25.28 -17.70 7.79
N MET A 205 25.07 -18.97 8.14
CA MET A 205 23.74 -19.56 8.30
C MET A 205 23.00 -19.05 9.53
N LEU A 206 23.75 -18.65 10.57
CA LEU A 206 23.23 -18.09 11.80
C LEU A 206 22.75 -16.65 11.55
N LEU A 207 23.57 -15.84 10.88
CA LEU A 207 23.19 -14.49 10.44
C LEU A 207 22.00 -14.54 9.49
N LEU A 208 22.01 -15.41 8.47
CA LEU A 208 20.90 -15.54 7.53
C LEU A 208 19.59 -15.90 8.26
N SER A 209 19.63 -16.86 9.18
CA SER A 209 18.48 -17.28 9.99
C SER A 209 17.94 -16.13 10.85
N VAL A 210 18.83 -15.43 11.57
CA VAL A 210 18.48 -14.24 12.38
C VAL A 210 17.86 -13.15 11.51
N LEU A 211 18.44 -12.85 10.35
CA LEU A 211 17.97 -11.80 9.44
C LEU A 211 16.59 -12.12 8.84
N LEU A 212 16.34 -13.37 8.45
CA LEU A 212 15.05 -13.83 7.95
C LEU A 212 13.97 -13.73 9.03
N VAL A 213 14.22 -14.29 10.22
CA VAL A 213 13.26 -14.26 11.33
C VAL A 213 13.02 -12.83 11.81
N ARG A 214 14.02 -11.94 11.79
CA ARG A 214 13.83 -10.52 12.13
C ARG A 214 12.77 -9.87 11.25
N GLY A 215 12.94 -9.92 9.93
CA GLY A 215 11.99 -9.28 9.02
C GLY A 215 10.61 -9.93 9.05
N MET A 216 10.54 -11.27 9.14
CA MET A 216 9.27 -11.98 9.24
C MET A 216 8.51 -11.64 10.54
N ALA A 217 9.15 -11.76 11.70
CA ALA A 217 8.55 -11.45 12.99
C ALA A 217 8.13 -9.98 13.09
N THR A 218 8.98 -9.05 12.65
CA THR A 218 8.64 -7.62 12.63
C THR A 218 7.44 -7.31 11.73
N ILE A 219 7.30 -7.93 10.55
CA ILE A 219 6.11 -7.71 9.69
C ILE A 219 4.84 -8.33 10.28
N LEU A 220 4.93 -9.55 10.81
CA LEU A 220 3.79 -10.24 11.43
C LEU A 220 3.25 -9.47 12.65
N LEU A 221 4.17 -8.97 13.48
CA LEU A 221 3.87 -8.30 14.74
C LEU A 221 3.71 -6.77 14.58
N TYR A 222 3.77 -6.25 13.35
CA TYR A 222 3.31 -4.92 13.00
C TYR A 222 1.79 -4.92 12.83
N LEU A 223 1.08 -5.01 13.96
CA LEU A 223 -0.37 -5.22 14.03
C LEU A 223 -1.16 -4.05 13.43
N ASP A 224 -0.86 -2.81 13.84
CA ASP A 224 -1.52 -1.60 13.33
C ASP A 224 -0.59 -0.76 12.45
N ARG A 225 -0.89 -0.76 11.14
CA ARG A 225 -0.17 -0.02 10.09
C ARG A 225 -0.48 1.48 10.06
N LYS A 226 -1.58 1.92 10.72
CA LYS A 226 -2.04 3.33 10.66
C LYS A 226 -1.18 4.26 11.50
N HIS A 227 -0.59 3.78 12.60
CA HIS A 227 0.25 4.62 13.47
C HIS A 227 1.74 4.24 13.38
N PRO A 228 2.65 5.17 13.00
CA PRO A 228 4.10 4.92 12.91
C PRO A 228 4.72 4.38 14.20
N LYS A 229 4.20 4.76 15.37
CA LYS A 229 4.66 4.29 16.69
C LYS A 229 4.72 2.77 16.83
N HIS A 230 3.84 2.03 16.14
CA HIS A 230 3.83 0.56 16.22
C HIS A 230 4.98 -0.11 15.45
N MET A 231 5.73 0.64 14.63
CA MET A 231 6.97 0.15 14.02
C MET A 231 8.06 -0.09 15.08
N LEU A 232 8.08 0.73 16.15
CA LEU A 232 8.98 0.52 17.29
C LEU A 232 8.63 -0.76 18.04
N SER A 233 7.36 -0.98 18.39
CA SER A 233 6.92 -2.22 19.07
C SER A 233 7.19 -3.46 18.22
N ALA A 234 6.91 -3.39 16.91
CA ALA A 234 7.24 -4.47 15.97
C ALA A 234 8.75 -4.76 15.90
N GLY A 235 9.59 -3.72 16.04
CA GLY A 235 11.03 -3.83 16.16
C GLY A 235 11.46 -4.57 17.43
N VAL A 236 10.93 -4.23 18.61
CA VAL A 236 11.30 -4.93 19.86
C VAL A 236 10.84 -6.39 19.84
N PHE A 237 9.64 -6.66 19.32
CA PHE A 237 9.16 -8.04 19.16
C PHE A 237 10.01 -8.84 18.17
N GLY A 238 10.38 -8.26 17.03
CA GLY A 238 11.32 -8.89 16.09
C GLY A 238 12.70 -9.15 16.72
N GLY A 239 13.17 -8.23 17.56
CA GLY A 239 14.36 -8.41 18.39
C GLY A 239 14.24 -9.62 19.31
N LEU A 240 13.18 -9.69 20.12
CA LEU A 240 12.89 -10.81 21.03
C LEU A 240 12.81 -12.15 20.30
N SER A 241 12.12 -12.22 19.16
CA SER A 241 12.06 -13.42 18.32
C SER A 241 13.45 -13.85 17.83
N THR A 242 14.29 -12.90 17.40
CA THR A 242 15.67 -13.23 16.99
C THR A 242 16.58 -13.62 18.14
N ALA A 243 16.41 -13.05 19.33
CA ALA A 243 17.17 -13.43 20.51
C ALA A 243 16.83 -14.87 20.95
N ALA A 244 15.55 -15.23 20.95
CA ALA A 244 15.10 -16.59 21.23
C ALA A 244 15.63 -17.60 20.19
N LEU A 245 15.56 -17.26 18.89
CA LEU A 245 16.16 -18.07 17.83
C LEU A 245 17.67 -18.23 18.02
N PHE A 246 18.39 -17.15 18.28
CA PHE A 246 19.84 -17.16 18.45
C PHE A 246 20.26 -18.09 19.60
N VAL A 247 19.61 -17.99 20.77
CA VAL A 247 19.86 -18.90 21.90
C VAL A 247 19.55 -20.35 21.52
N ALA A 248 18.42 -20.62 20.85
CA ALA A 248 18.07 -21.97 20.41
C ALA A 248 19.10 -22.56 19.43
N MET A 249 19.60 -21.76 18.48
CA MET A 249 20.65 -22.17 17.55
C MET A 249 22.00 -22.39 18.25
N MET A 250 22.41 -21.50 19.15
CA MET A 250 23.64 -21.68 19.95
C MET A 250 23.58 -22.97 20.78
N VAL A 251 22.48 -23.22 21.51
CA VAL A 251 22.30 -24.45 22.30
C VAL A 251 22.29 -25.70 21.41
N THR A 252 21.72 -25.62 20.21
CA THR A 252 21.67 -26.75 19.26
C THR A 252 23.05 -27.05 18.64
N ILE A 253 23.87 -26.03 18.38
CA ILE A 253 25.18 -26.19 17.71
C ILE A 253 26.30 -26.46 18.71
N GLU A 254 26.33 -25.76 19.84
CA GLU A 254 27.40 -25.82 20.85
C GLU A 254 27.04 -26.67 22.08
N GLY A 255 25.82 -27.20 22.14
CA GLY A 255 25.28 -27.98 23.26
C GLY A 255 24.95 -27.15 24.52
N ARG A 256 25.36 -25.87 24.56
CA ARG A 256 25.13 -24.93 25.66
C ARG A 256 25.18 -23.49 25.16
N PHE A 257 24.59 -22.57 25.91
CA PHE A 257 24.78 -21.13 25.73
C PHE A 257 24.87 -20.46 27.10
N ASP A 258 26.02 -19.86 27.42
CA ASP A 258 26.23 -19.16 28.68
C ASP A 258 25.82 -17.68 28.54
N VAL A 259 24.58 -17.40 28.92
CA VAL A 259 23.98 -16.06 28.92
C VAL A 259 24.78 -15.09 29.80
N LEU A 260 25.30 -15.54 30.93
CA LEU A 260 26.08 -14.71 31.84
C LEU A 260 27.44 -14.35 31.23
N ALA A 261 28.06 -15.26 30.47
CA ALA A 261 29.30 -14.97 29.74
C ALA A 261 29.10 -13.99 28.58
N ASP A 262 28.06 -14.16 27.75
CA ASP A 262 27.77 -13.25 26.62
C ASP A 262 27.45 -11.82 27.10
N LEU A 263 26.79 -11.68 28.26
CA LEU A 263 26.44 -10.38 28.85
C LEU A 263 27.59 -9.66 29.58
N LYS A 264 28.78 -10.27 29.75
CA LYS A 264 29.92 -9.61 30.45
C LYS A 264 30.44 -8.37 29.73
N ASP A 265 30.42 -8.38 28.40
CA ASP A 265 30.67 -7.20 27.57
C ASP A 265 29.39 -6.88 26.77
N PRO A 266 28.55 -5.96 27.25
CA PRO A 266 27.30 -5.61 26.58
C PRO A 266 27.48 -5.06 25.14
N MET A 267 28.67 -4.56 24.79
CA MET A 267 28.95 -4.04 23.45
C MET A 267 29.26 -5.16 22.45
N GLN A 268 29.81 -6.27 22.95
CA GLN A 268 30.14 -7.47 22.17
C GLN A 268 29.11 -8.60 22.28
N SER A 269 28.17 -8.52 23.23
CA SER A 269 27.06 -9.46 23.41
C SER A 269 26.30 -9.68 22.10
N ARG A 270 26.31 -10.94 21.63
CA ARG A 270 25.56 -11.35 20.43
C ARG A 270 24.07 -11.41 20.71
N LEU A 271 23.67 -11.72 21.95
CA LEU A 271 22.27 -11.70 22.39
C LEU A 271 21.70 -10.28 22.39
N LEU A 272 22.42 -9.30 22.96
CA LEU A 272 22.00 -7.90 22.93
C LEU A 272 22.03 -7.33 21.51
N ALA A 273 22.96 -7.75 20.66
CA ALA A 273 22.94 -7.39 19.24
C ALA A 273 21.70 -7.95 18.50
N CYS A 274 21.23 -9.15 18.85
CA CYS A 274 19.97 -9.69 18.31
C CYS A 274 18.76 -8.84 18.70
N LEU A 275 18.62 -8.47 19.97
CA LEU A 275 17.58 -7.56 20.46
C LEU A 275 17.70 -6.17 19.82
N GLY A 276 18.90 -5.60 19.91
CA GLY A 276 19.25 -4.25 19.48
C GLY A 276 19.06 -4.01 17.99
N GLY A 277 19.45 -4.96 17.14
CA GLY A 277 19.18 -4.88 15.70
C GLY A 277 17.69 -4.93 15.35
N GLY A 278 16.86 -5.59 16.17
CA GLY A 278 15.40 -5.53 16.06
C GLY A 278 14.84 -4.16 16.44
N VAL A 279 15.20 -3.66 17.62
CA VAL A 279 14.80 -2.31 18.09
C VAL A 279 15.26 -1.23 17.10
N LEU A 280 16.50 -1.28 16.63
CA LEU A 280 17.07 -0.37 15.65
C LEU A 280 16.33 -0.43 14.30
N SER A 281 15.88 -1.62 13.87
CA SER A 281 14.99 -1.76 12.70
C SER A 281 13.68 -1.00 12.88
N GLY A 282 13.09 -1.05 14.08
CA GLY A 282 11.87 -0.30 14.42
C GLY A 282 12.09 1.22 14.49
N VAL A 283 13.21 1.66 15.08
CA VAL A 283 13.60 3.07 15.17
C VAL A 283 13.86 3.66 13.78
N ILE A 284 14.70 3.03 12.96
CA ILE A 284 14.99 3.46 11.58
C ILE A 284 13.71 3.39 10.73
N GLY A 285 12.92 2.33 10.91
CA GLY A 285 11.62 2.15 10.28
C GLY A 285 10.70 3.36 10.51
N MET A 286 10.55 3.78 11.77
CA MET A 286 9.73 4.93 12.16
C MET A 286 10.33 6.27 11.68
N MET A 287 11.63 6.50 11.93
CA MET A 287 12.30 7.78 11.68
C MET A 287 12.37 8.13 10.19
N PHE A 288 12.65 7.15 9.32
CA PHE A 288 12.82 7.38 7.88
C PHE A 288 11.60 6.97 7.04
N ARG A 289 10.44 6.74 7.66
CA ARG A 289 9.18 6.38 6.98
C ARG A 289 8.84 7.33 5.83
N SER A 290 8.74 8.64 6.11
CA SER A 290 8.31 9.65 5.13
C SER A 290 9.30 9.79 3.95
N PRO A 291 10.64 9.82 4.16
CA PRO A 291 11.62 9.66 3.09
C PRO A 291 11.45 8.38 2.25
N ALA A 292 11.24 7.23 2.90
CA ALA A 292 11.10 5.94 2.21
C ALA A 292 9.82 5.86 1.36
N GLU A 293 8.69 6.37 1.85
CA GLU A 293 7.44 6.49 1.09
C GLU A 293 7.64 7.36 -0.16
N ARG A 294 8.29 8.53 -0.05
CA ARG A 294 8.59 9.42 -1.19
C ARG A 294 9.53 8.78 -2.21
N LEU A 295 10.54 8.05 -1.73
CA LEU A 295 11.50 7.31 -2.55
C LEU A 295 10.79 6.23 -3.39
N MET A 296 9.85 5.49 -2.78
CA MET A 296 9.00 4.51 -3.47
C MET A 296 7.85 5.13 -4.30
N GLY A 297 7.73 6.47 -4.31
CA GLY A 297 6.75 7.20 -5.11
C GLY A 297 5.35 7.37 -4.50
N ASN A 298 5.18 7.02 -3.22
CA ASN A 298 3.97 7.30 -2.46
C ASN A 298 3.98 8.70 -1.84
N VAL A 299 2.81 9.16 -1.39
CA VAL A 299 2.67 10.41 -0.63
C VAL A 299 2.63 10.08 0.86
N PRO A 300 3.50 10.64 1.70
CA PRO A 300 3.42 10.44 3.14
C PRO A 300 2.14 10.99 3.75
N ARG A 301 1.67 10.37 4.83
CA ARG A 301 0.40 10.73 5.48
C ARG A 301 0.39 12.18 5.94
N GLU A 302 1.52 12.70 6.43
CA GLU A 302 1.65 14.10 6.88
C GLU A 302 1.39 15.04 5.70
N ARG A 303 1.99 14.74 4.53
CA ARG A 303 1.81 15.55 3.32
C ARG A 303 0.39 15.47 2.77
N LEU A 304 -0.33 14.37 2.98
CA LEU A 304 -1.75 14.30 2.64
C LEU A 304 -2.60 15.18 3.57
N LEU A 305 -2.28 15.24 4.86
CA LEU A 305 -2.96 16.14 5.79
C LEU A 305 -2.72 17.62 5.45
N ASP A 306 -1.48 18.01 5.10
CA ASP A 306 -1.18 19.37 4.60
C ASP A 306 -2.08 19.77 3.41
N LEU A 307 -2.42 18.80 2.56
CA LEU A 307 -3.24 19.00 1.36
C LEU A 307 -4.76 19.01 1.65
N THR A 308 -5.17 18.65 2.87
CA THR A 308 -6.56 18.83 3.34
C THR A 308 -6.82 20.20 3.96
N ASP A 309 -5.77 20.99 4.21
CA ASP A 309 -5.91 22.35 4.75
C ASP A 309 -6.57 23.27 3.71
N LEU A 310 -7.69 23.92 4.09
CA LEU A 310 -8.41 24.86 3.24
C LEU A 310 -7.61 26.15 2.99
N GLU A 311 -6.57 26.41 3.78
CA GLU A 311 -5.64 27.50 3.56
C GLU A 311 -4.69 27.26 2.36
N GLN A 312 -4.67 26.03 1.82
CA GLN A 312 -3.82 25.66 0.68
C GLN A 312 -4.16 26.52 -0.57
N PRO A 313 -3.16 27.14 -1.24
CA PRO A 313 -3.43 28.17 -2.26
C PRO A 313 -4.28 27.77 -3.46
N LEU A 314 -4.20 26.51 -3.90
CA LEU A 314 -5.00 25.99 -5.02
C LEU A 314 -6.44 25.70 -4.59
N LEU A 315 -6.67 25.24 -3.35
CA LEU A 315 -8.04 25.11 -2.81
C LEU A 315 -8.68 26.48 -2.65
N LYS A 316 -7.94 27.48 -2.12
CA LYS A 316 -8.39 28.89 -2.11
C LYS A 316 -8.71 29.41 -3.50
N LYS A 317 -7.88 29.09 -4.51
CA LYS A 317 -8.16 29.42 -5.90
C LYS A 317 -9.48 28.79 -6.35
N MET A 318 -9.69 27.49 -6.11
CA MET A 318 -10.90 26.78 -6.52
C MET A 318 -12.16 27.35 -5.84
N MET A 319 -12.11 27.60 -4.53
CA MET A 319 -13.19 28.23 -3.77
C MET A 319 -13.57 29.62 -4.30
N LYS A 320 -12.59 30.40 -4.75
CA LYS A 320 -12.81 31.75 -5.27
C LYS A 320 -13.28 31.76 -6.73
N ASP A 321 -12.59 30.99 -7.59
CA ASP A 321 -12.71 31.10 -9.04
C ASP A 321 -13.74 30.11 -9.63
N ALA A 322 -14.07 29.01 -8.92
CA ALA A 322 -15.06 28.00 -9.31
C ALA A 322 -15.80 27.41 -8.08
N PRO A 323 -16.62 28.23 -7.37
CA PRO A 323 -17.25 27.85 -6.10
C PRO A 323 -18.21 26.66 -6.21
N GLY A 324 -18.90 26.48 -7.35
CA GLY A 324 -19.81 25.36 -7.58
C GLY A 324 -19.05 24.03 -7.71
N SER A 325 -17.98 24.01 -8.50
CA SER A 325 -17.11 22.83 -8.62
C SER A 325 -16.37 22.51 -7.31
N TRP A 326 -16.07 23.52 -6.49
CA TRP A 326 -15.58 23.30 -5.13
C TRP A 326 -16.61 22.60 -4.25
N GLU A 327 -17.86 23.07 -4.23
CA GLU A 327 -18.92 22.45 -3.42
C GLU A 327 -19.26 21.02 -3.87
N HIS A 328 -19.23 20.74 -5.18
CA HIS A 328 -19.24 19.37 -5.74
C HIS A 328 -18.11 18.51 -5.15
N SER A 329 -16.86 18.95 -5.35
CA SER A 329 -15.65 18.26 -4.87
C SER A 329 -15.67 18.01 -3.35
N ARG A 330 -16.19 18.98 -2.58
CA ARG A 330 -16.33 18.91 -1.12
C ARG A 330 -17.40 17.91 -0.69
N ALA A 331 -18.56 17.89 -1.36
CA ALA A 331 -19.64 16.96 -1.06
C ALA A 331 -19.24 15.50 -1.33
N MET A 332 -18.61 15.24 -2.48
CA MET A 332 -18.22 13.89 -2.89
C MET A 332 -17.01 13.33 -2.11
N ALA A 333 -16.14 14.18 -1.53
CA ALA A 333 -14.91 13.74 -0.89
C ALA A 333 -15.12 12.74 0.26
N ASN A 334 -16.16 12.95 1.08
CA ASN A 334 -16.52 12.04 2.18
C ASN A 334 -17.07 10.70 1.65
N LEU A 335 -17.88 10.75 0.58
CA LEU A 335 -18.43 9.56 -0.08
C LEU A 335 -17.30 8.69 -0.66
N ALA A 336 -16.30 9.31 -1.27
CA ALA A 336 -15.12 8.63 -1.83
C ALA A 336 -14.17 8.09 -0.75
N GLU A 337 -13.97 8.83 0.35
CA GLU A 337 -13.17 8.38 1.50
C GLU A 337 -13.74 7.11 2.14
N VAL A 338 -15.02 7.11 2.50
CA VAL A 338 -15.67 5.97 3.17
C VAL A 338 -15.75 4.76 2.25
N ALA A 339 -16.10 4.95 0.97
CA ALA A 339 -16.09 3.87 -0.02
C ALA A 339 -14.70 3.23 -0.18
N THR A 340 -13.63 4.05 -0.18
CA THR A 340 -12.24 3.56 -0.23
C THR A 340 -11.86 2.82 1.05
N SER A 341 -12.22 3.35 2.22
CA SER A 341 -11.91 2.73 3.51
C SER A 341 -12.60 1.37 3.67
N ALA A 342 -13.77 1.17 3.08
CA ALA A 342 -14.53 -0.08 3.18
C ALA A 342 -13.83 -1.28 2.53
N ILE A 343 -12.99 -1.04 1.52
CA ILE A 343 -12.18 -2.07 0.83
C ILE A 343 -10.69 -2.04 1.22
N GLY A 344 -10.35 -1.28 2.27
CA GLY A 344 -8.97 -1.17 2.78
C GLY A 344 -8.00 -0.39 1.88
N GLY A 345 -8.50 0.46 0.97
CA GLY A 345 -7.68 1.37 0.17
C GLY A 345 -7.19 2.60 0.94
N ASP A 346 -6.42 3.46 0.28
CA ASP A 346 -5.91 4.71 0.88
C ASP A 346 -6.98 5.81 0.91
N ALA A 347 -7.86 5.74 1.91
CA ALA A 347 -9.01 6.62 2.06
C ALA A 347 -8.65 8.11 2.13
N LEU A 348 -7.54 8.46 2.82
CA LEU A 348 -7.07 9.84 2.93
C LEU A 348 -6.55 10.36 1.57
N LEU A 349 -5.83 9.51 0.81
CA LEU A 349 -5.44 9.86 -0.55
C LEU A 349 -6.65 10.08 -1.46
N THR A 350 -7.70 9.25 -1.38
CA THR A 350 -8.93 9.47 -2.16
C THR A 350 -9.62 10.78 -1.76
N ARG A 351 -9.73 11.08 -0.46
CA ARG A 351 -10.32 12.34 0.04
C ARG A 351 -9.57 13.56 -0.49
N VAL A 352 -8.24 13.54 -0.42
CA VAL A 352 -7.38 14.59 -0.99
C VAL A 352 -7.57 14.65 -2.51
N GLY A 353 -7.53 13.51 -3.20
CA GLY A 353 -7.77 13.42 -4.65
C GLY A 353 -9.08 14.08 -5.08
N ALA A 354 -10.16 13.86 -4.32
CA ALA A 354 -11.46 14.49 -4.55
C ALA A 354 -11.40 16.03 -4.47
N TYR A 355 -10.66 16.62 -3.53
CA TYR A 355 -10.54 18.08 -3.44
C TYR A 355 -9.82 18.74 -4.63
N TYR A 356 -8.97 18.01 -5.35
CA TYR A 356 -8.14 18.57 -6.43
C TYR A 356 -8.52 18.11 -7.84
N HIS A 357 -9.36 17.08 -8.00
CA HIS A 357 -9.64 16.46 -9.30
C HIS A 357 -10.15 17.47 -10.35
N ASP A 358 -11.05 18.35 -9.94
CA ASP A 358 -11.74 19.33 -10.77
C ASP A 358 -11.07 20.71 -10.80
N LEU A 359 -9.86 20.86 -10.22
CA LEU A 359 -9.17 22.16 -10.13
C LEU A 359 -9.00 22.85 -11.49
N GLY A 360 -8.93 22.09 -12.58
CA GLY A 360 -8.87 22.62 -13.95
C GLY A 360 -10.07 23.48 -14.35
N LYS A 361 -11.26 23.25 -13.77
CA LYS A 361 -12.46 24.05 -14.01
C LYS A 361 -12.26 25.51 -13.59
N SER A 362 -11.38 25.79 -12.62
CA SER A 362 -11.00 27.15 -12.19
C SER A 362 -10.38 28.03 -13.29
N VAL A 363 -9.96 27.46 -14.44
CA VAL A 363 -9.41 28.25 -15.56
C VAL A 363 -10.52 28.75 -16.50
N GLN A 364 -11.59 27.98 -16.65
CA GLN A 364 -12.68 28.23 -17.62
C GLN A 364 -14.04 28.00 -16.94
N CYS A 365 -14.20 28.57 -15.76
CA CYS A 365 -15.31 28.33 -14.82
C CYS A 365 -16.71 28.40 -15.46
N LYS A 366 -16.96 29.37 -16.35
CA LYS A 366 -18.25 29.60 -17.01
C LYS A 366 -18.68 28.54 -18.03
N TYR A 367 -17.82 27.58 -18.37
CA TYR A 367 -18.20 26.43 -19.19
C TYR A 367 -18.82 25.28 -18.36
N PHE A 368 -18.80 25.38 -17.03
CA PHE A 368 -19.27 24.32 -16.13
C PHE A 368 -20.56 24.75 -15.45
N VAL A 369 -21.65 24.01 -15.70
CA VAL A 369 -23.02 24.37 -15.33
C VAL A 369 -23.20 24.61 -13.83
N GLU A 370 -22.42 23.92 -12.99
CA GLU A 370 -22.46 24.10 -11.54
C GLU A 370 -21.95 25.48 -11.07
N ASN A 371 -21.27 26.25 -11.93
CA ASN A 371 -20.78 27.60 -11.64
C ASN A 371 -21.55 28.72 -12.38
N LEU A 372 -22.62 28.39 -13.11
CA LEU A 372 -23.50 29.37 -13.73
C LEU A 372 -24.51 29.90 -12.70
N GLY A 373 -24.74 31.21 -12.72
CA GLY A 373 -25.78 31.83 -11.91
C GLY A 373 -27.20 31.47 -12.39
N PRO A 374 -28.23 31.59 -11.54
CA PRO A 374 -29.61 31.38 -11.96
C PRO A 374 -29.98 32.28 -13.15
N GLY A 375 -30.34 31.67 -14.28
CA GLY A 375 -30.68 32.39 -15.52
C GLY A 375 -29.47 32.92 -16.33
N GLU A 376 -28.24 32.60 -15.94
CA GLU A 376 -27.05 32.91 -16.74
C GLU A 376 -27.01 32.01 -17.98
N LYS A 377 -26.86 32.60 -19.17
CA LYS A 377 -26.78 31.86 -20.43
C LYS A 377 -25.50 31.02 -20.49
N SER A 378 -25.61 29.79 -20.99
CA SER A 378 -24.45 28.91 -21.13
C SER A 378 -23.60 29.34 -22.33
N PRO A 379 -22.26 29.46 -22.21
CA PRO A 379 -21.39 29.67 -23.36
C PRO A 379 -21.51 28.58 -24.43
N HIS A 380 -21.97 27.38 -24.05
CA HIS A 380 -22.20 26.26 -24.97
C HIS A 380 -23.37 26.48 -25.94
N ASP A 381 -24.29 27.40 -25.64
CA ASP A 381 -25.43 27.70 -26.50
C ASP A 381 -25.00 28.41 -27.81
N ASP A 382 -23.83 29.07 -27.79
CA ASP A 382 -23.27 29.84 -28.91
C ASP A 382 -22.07 29.13 -29.58
N LEU A 383 -21.83 27.85 -29.26
CA LEU A 383 -20.66 27.10 -29.71
C LEU A 383 -21.02 25.80 -30.43
N GLU A 384 -20.25 25.49 -31.47
CA GLU A 384 -20.29 24.17 -32.12
C GLU A 384 -20.00 23.04 -31.11
N PRO A 385 -20.59 21.85 -31.25
CA PRO A 385 -20.49 20.81 -30.22
C PRO A 385 -19.06 20.28 -30.01
N ASP A 386 -18.22 20.29 -31.04
CA ASP A 386 -16.82 19.89 -30.94
C ASP A 386 -16.00 20.90 -30.13
N VAL A 387 -16.19 22.21 -30.38
CA VAL A 387 -15.59 23.29 -29.58
C VAL A 387 -16.05 23.24 -28.13
N SER A 388 -17.34 22.93 -27.91
CA SER A 388 -17.90 22.70 -26.58
C SER A 388 -17.30 21.49 -25.87
N ALA A 389 -17.10 20.38 -26.58
CA ALA A 389 -16.45 19.19 -26.03
C ALA A 389 -14.98 19.48 -25.68
N ASP A 390 -14.23 20.18 -26.54
CA ASP A 390 -12.85 20.60 -26.27
C ASP A 390 -12.75 21.49 -25.03
N ALA A 391 -13.64 22.47 -24.88
CA ALA A 391 -13.68 23.36 -23.71
C ALA A 391 -13.95 22.58 -22.40
N ILE A 392 -14.84 21.59 -22.41
CA ILE A 392 -15.05 20.69 -21.28
C ILE A 392 -13.80 19.84 -21.03
N MET A 393 -13.27 19.15 -22.04
CA MET A 393 -12.13 18.25 -21.88
C MET A 393 -10.83 18.96 -21.45
N ALA A 394 -10.70 20.25 -21.72
CA ALA A 394 -9.55 21.07 -21.34
C ALA A 394 -9.28 21.07 -19.82
N HIS A 395 -10.31 20.95 -18.96
CA HIS A 395 -10.11 20.96 -17.50
C HIS A 395 -9.17 19.84 -17.03
N VAL A 396 -9.19 18.67 -17.69
CA VAL A 396 -8.32 17.52 -17.38
C VAL A 396 -6.85 17.89 -17.58
N VAL A 397 -6.54 18.54 -18.72
CA VAL A 397 -5.17 18.93 -19.10
C VAL A 397 -4.70 20.12 -18.25
N LEU A 398 -5.55 21.14 -18.11
CA LEU A 398 -5.26 22.36 -17.36
C LEU A 398 -5.13 22.11 -15.86
N GLY A 399 -6.01 21.30 -15.28
CA GLY A 399 -5.95 20.87 -13.88
C GLY A 399 -4.66 20.11 -13.60
N THR A 400 -4.34 19.10 -14.43
CA THR A 400 -3.08 18.36 -14.33
C THR A 400 -1.85 19.29 -14.36
N ARG A 401 -1.85 20.29 -15.24
CA ARG A 401 -0.77 21.28 -15.35
C ARG A 401 -0.64 22.11 -14.08
N ILE A 402 -1.74 22.72 -13.62
CA ILE A 402 -1.76 23.59 -12.44
C ILE A 402 -1.36 22.84 -11.17
N LEU A 403 -1.81 21.59 -11.00
CA LEU A 403 -1.43 20.75 -9.85
C LEU A 403 0.08 20.48 -9.85
N ARG A 404 0.70 20.21 -11.00
CA ARG A 404 2.16 20.01 -11.10
C ARG A 404 2.94 21.31 -10.87
N GLU A 405 2.50 22.42 -11.45
CA GLU A 405 3.08 23.75 -11.20
C GLU A 405 2.99 24.13 -9.71
N GLY A 406 1.91 23.75 -9.03
CA GLY A 406 1.71 23.93 -7.59
C GLY A 406 2.40 22.89 -6.69
N ASN A 407 3.30 22.06 -7.22
CA ASN A 407 4.03 21.01 -6.47
C ASN A 407 3.12 20.02 -5.71
N ILE A 408 1.96 19.70 -6.29
CA ILE A 408 1.08 18.65 -5.79
C ILE A 408 1.70 17.28 -6.15
N PRO A 409 1.78 16.32 -5.20
CA PRO A 409 2.37 15.01 -5.45
C PRO A 409 1.63 14.25 -6.56
N GLU A 410 2.37 13.59 -7.46
CA GLU A 410 1.81 12.90 -8.63
C GLU A 410 0.69 11.85 -8.31
N PRO A 411 0.62 11.20 -7.13
CA PRO A 411 -0.56 10.38 -6.76
C PRO A 411 -1.84 11.17 -6.50
N VAL A 412 -1.76 12.46 -6.17
CA VAL A 412 -2.93 13.36 -6.09
C VAL A 412 -3.24 13.94 -7.47
N VAL A 413 -2.22 14.30 -8.25
CA VAL A 413 -2.39 14.73 -9.66
C VAL A 413 -3.10 13.67 -10.51
N GLU A 414 -2.86 12.39 -10.21
CA GLU A 414 -3.45 11.25 -10.93
C GLU A 414 -4.98 11.31 -11.01
N PHE A 415 -5.66 11.69 -9.92
CA PHE A 415 -7.12 11.82 -9.92
C PHE A 415 -7.63 12.79 -10.99
N ALA A 416 -6.94 13.92 -11.20
CA ALA A 416 -7.34 14.95 -12.17
C ALA A 416 -7.22 14.51 -13.64
N TYR A 417 -6.42 13.48 -13.97
CA TYR A 417 -6.36 12.90 -15.32
C TYR A 417 -6.95 11.49 -15.46
N THR A 418 -7.47 10.90 -14.37
CA THR A 418 -8.12 9.59 -14.42
C THR A 418 -9.61 9.56 -14.06
N HIS A 419 -10.17 10.60 -13.40
CA HIS A 419 -11.57 10.57 -12.93
C HIS A 419 -12.60 10.39 -14.06
N HIS A 420 -12.40 10.99 -15.23
CA HIS A 420 -13.20 10.70 -16.44
C HIS A 420 -12.59 9.63 -17.36
N GLY A 421 -11.36 9.20 -17.11
CA GLY A 421 -10.68 8.16 -17.88
C GLY A 421 -10.57 8.48 -19.37
N THR A 422 -11.21 7.64 -20.20
CA THR A 422 -11.33 7.81 -21.65
C THR A 422 -12.79 7.83 -22.10
N GLN A 423 -13.68 8.30 -21.22
CA GLN A 423 -15.13 8.37 -21.46
C GLN A 423 -15.45 9.33 -22.62
N LEU A 424 -16.62 9.12 -23.21
CA LEU A 424 -17.18 9.95 -24.27
C LEU A 424 -17.96 11.10 -23.63
N VAL A 425 -17.82 12.31 -24.15
CA VAL A 425 -18.66 13.46 -23.81
C VAL A 425 -19.98 13.32 -24.59
N GLU A 426 -20.84 12.41 -24.12
CA GLU A 426 -21.99 11.90 -24.88
C GLU A 426 -22.96 12.98 -25.36
N TYR A 427 -23.19 14.03 -24.57
CA TYR A 427 -24.10 15.13 -24.91
C TYR A 427 -23.69 15.83 -26.22
N PHE A 428 -22.47 16.35 -26.27
CA PHE A 428 -21.96 17.07 -27.44
C PHE A 428 -21.72 16.14 -28.64
N TRP A 429 -21.37 14.86 -28.43
CA TRP A 429 -21.31 13.89 -29.53
C TRP A 429 -22.70 13.64 -30.16
N ASN A 430 -23.74 13.51 -29.33
CA ASN A 430 -25.10 13.34 -29.82
C ASN A 430 -25.62 14.60 -30.52
N GLN A 431 -25.29 15.79 -30.02
CA GLN A 431 -25.59 17.06 -30.68
C GLN A 431 -24.88 17.19 -32.05
N CYS A 432 -23.60 16.84 -32.13
CA CYS A 432 -22.83 16.84 -33.39
C CYS A 432 -23.46 15.91 -34.44
N LYS A 433 -23.87 14.70 -34.04
CA LYS A 433 -24.58 13.76 -34.93
C LYS A 433 -25.96 14.30 -35.35
N ALA A 434 -26.71 14.93 -34.44
CA ALA A 434 -28.01 15.51 -34.75
C ALA A 434 -27.91 16.68 -35.76
N GLN A 435 -26.80 17.41 -35.74
CA GLN A 435 -26.45 18.44 -36.73
C GLN A 435 -25.85 17.86 -38.03
N GLY A 436 -25.86 16.54 -38.21
CA GLY A 436 -25.37 15.86 -39.41
C GLY A 436 -23.85 15.68 -39.49
N ASN A 437 -23.12 15.96 -38.41
CA ASN A 437 -21.65 15.89 -38.32
C ASN A 437 -20.94 16.57 -39.52
N PRO A 438 -21.10 17.91 -39.69
CA PRO A 438 -20.64 18.62 -40.89
C PRO A 438 -19.12 18.54 -41.10
N ARG A 439 -18.35 18.39 -40.02
CA ARG A 439 -16.88 18.25 -40.02
C ARG A 439 -16.40 16.81 -40.20
N ARG A 440 -17.31 15.81 -40.27
CA ARG A 440 -17.02 14.37 -40.37
C ARG A 440 -16.09 13.86 -39.27
N LEU A 441 -16.25 14.38 -38.06
CA LEU A 441 -15.44 14.00 -36.89
C LEU A 441 -15.79 12.57 -36.45
N ASP A 442 -14.79 11.88 -35.91
CA ASP A 442 -15.01 10.59 -35.26
C ASP A 442 -15.33 10.76 -33.76
N GLU A 443 -15.76 9.66 -33.14
CA GLU A 443 -16.06 9.63 -31.71
C GLU A 443 -14.83 9.91 -30.82
N SER A 444 -13.60 9.74 -31.33
CA SER A 444 -12.37 9.97 -30.56
C SER A 444 -12.11 11.46 -30.28
N HIS A 445 -12.61 12.36 -31.14
CA HIS A 445 -12.60 13.81 -30.91
C HIS A 445 -13.47 14.24 -29.72
N PHE A 446 -14.38 13.38 -29.26
CA PHE A 446 -15.27 13.64 -28.11
C PHE A 446 -14.88 12.82 -26.87
N ARG A 447 -13.70 12.18 -26.86
CA ARG A 447 -13.24 11.34 -25.75
C ARG A 447 -12.15 12.03 -24.93
N TYR A 448 -12.30 11.98 -23.61
CA TYR A 448 -11.35 12.60 -22.69
C TYR A 448 -9.89 12.16 -22.95
N PRO A 449 -8.92 13.11 -22.98
CA PRO A 449 -7.51 12.83 -23.26
C PRO A 449 -6.74 12.21 -22.06
N GLY A 450 -7.47 11.69 -21.08
CA GLY A 450 -6.96 11.15 -19.83
C GLY A 450 -6.46 9.70 -19.93
N MET A 451 -6.43 9.03 -18.79
CA MET A 451 -6.08 7.61 -18.68
C MET A 451 -7.12 6.88 -17.83
N LYS A 452 -7.48 5.63 -18.20
CA LYS A 452 -8.30 4.76 -17.34
C LYS A 452 -7.69 4.73 -15.92
N PRO A 453 -8.51 4.78 -14.84
CA PRO A 453 -8.08 4.59 -13.46
C PRO A 453 -7.03 3.50 -13.29
N GLN A 454 -5.95 3.84 -12.60
CA GLN A 454 -4.76 2.99 -12.44
C GLN A 454 -4.69 2.31 -11.06
N THR A 455 -5.54 2.78 -10.12
CA THR A 455 -5.62 2.31 -8.74
C THR A 455 -7.07 2.19 -8.28
N LYS A 456 -7.32 1.44 -7.20
CA LYS A 456 -8.63 1.36 -6.55
C LYS A 456 -9.16 2.73 -6.16
N GLU A 457 -8.30 3.60 -5.61
CA GLU A 457 -8.66 4.96 -5.19
C GLU A 457 -9.17 5.82 -6.37
N THR A 458 -8.43 5.86 -7.47
CA THR A 458 -8.79 6.64 -8.66
C THR A 458 -10.08 6.13 -9.34
N ALA A 459 -10.35 4.84 -9.25
CA ALA A 459 -11.56 4.22 -9.79
C ALA A 459 -12.78 4.48 -8.90
N ILE A 460 -12.60 4.49 -7.58
CA ILE A 460 -13.66 4.92 -6.64
C ILE A 460 -14.01 6.38 -6.89
N LEU A 461 -13.03 7.27 -7.11
CA LEU A 461 -13.34 8.66 -7.43
C LEU A 461 -14.17 8.78 -8.72
N MET A 462 -13.79 8.08 -9.80
CA MET A 462 -14.57 8.03 -11.05
C MET A 462 -16.02 7.58 -10.83
N LEU A 463 -16.24 6.55 -10.01
CA LEU A 463 -17.58 6.05 -9.71
C LEU A 463 -18.35 7.08 -8.88
N VAL A 464 -17.75 7.59 -7.81
CA VAL A 464 -18.37 8.52 -6.87
C VAL A 464 -18.72 9.86 -7.52
N ASP A 465 -17.87 10.39 -8.40
CA ASP A 465 -18.15 11.61 -9.20
C ASP A 465 -19.44 11.46 -10.02
N SER A 466 -19.53 10.35 -10.77
CA SER A 466 -20.73 10.05 -11.58
C SER A 466 -21.97 9.75 -10.74
N ILE A 467 -21.80 9.15 -9.56
CA ILE A 467 -22.89 8.82 -8.63
C ILE A 467 -23.42 10.08 -7.94
N GLU A 468 -22.55 10.99 -7.52
CA GLU A 468 -22.94 12.25 -6.88
C GLU A 468 -23.80 13.08 -7.84
N ALA A 469 -23.28 13.31 -9.05
CA ALA A 469 -23.98 14.07 -10.08
C ALA A 469 -25.36 13.47 -10.43
N ALA A 470 -25.47 12.14 -10.52
CA ALA A 470 -26.74 11.45 -10.76
C ALA A 470 -27.68 11.45 -9.54
N SER A 471 -27.14 11.39 -8.32
CA SER A 471 -27.95 11.38 -7.09
C SER A 471 -28.79 12.64 -6.91
N ARG A 472 -28.30 13.77 -7.44
CA ARG A 472 -28.99 15.07 -7.45
C ARG A 472 -30.26 15.08 -8.30
N THR A 473 -30.46 14.10 -9.18
CA THR A 473 -31.65 13.99 -10.05
C THR A 473 -32.62 12.87 -9.63
N VAL A 474 -32.50 12.32 -8.40
CA VAL A 474 -33.35 11.24 -7.91
C VAL A 474 -34.54 11.79 -7.11
N ASP A 475 -35.72 11.78 -7.72
CA ASP A 475 -36.96 12.20 -7.06
C ASP A 475 -37.46 11.19 -6.02
N ASN A 476 -37.78 11.68 -4.81
CA ASN A 476 -38.18 10.89 -3.65
C ASN A 476 -37.16 9.75 -3.38
N PRO A 477 -35.96 10.08 -2.88
CA PRO A 477 -34.87 9.12 -2.71
C PRO A 477 -35.24 8.01 -1.71
N ASP A 478 -35.09 6.77 -2.16
CA ASP A 478 -35.16 5.56 -1.35
C ASP A 478 -33.95 4.65 -1.68
N ARG A 479 -33.76 3.60 -0.88
CA ARG A 479 -32.59 2.72 -1.01
C ARG A 479 -32.56 1.97 -2.35
N GLU A 480 -33.72 1.54 -2.86
CA GLU A 480 -33.84 0.74 -4.08
C GLU A 480 -33.52 1.56 -5.34
N LYS A 481 -33.99 2.81 -5.40
CA LYS A 481 -33.64 3.76 -6.47
C LYS A 481 -32.16 4.09 -6.48
N PHE A 482 -31.58 4.38 -5.32
CA PHE A 482 -30.14 4.63 -5.23
C PHE A 482 -29.33 3.39 -5.63
N GLU A 483 -29.73 2.20 -5.19
CA GLU A 483 -29.08 0.95 -5.58
C GLU A 483 -29.16 0.71 -7.10
N THR A 484 -30.34 0.86 -7.70
CA THR A 484 -30.55 0.74 -9.14
C THR A 484 -29.70 1.74 -9.94
N MET A 485 -29.65 3.01 -9.49
CA MET A 485 -28.84 4.06 -10.11
C MET A 485 -27.34 3.75 -10.02
N VAL A 486 -26.84 3.40 -8.83
CA VAL A 486 -25.43 3.09 -8.58
C VAL A 486 -24.99 1.86 -9.37
N GLN A 487 -25.80 0.79 -9.40
CA GLN A 487 -25.55 -0.40 -10.20
C GLN A 487 -25.51 -0.08 -11.70
N ARG A 488 -26.43 0.76 -12.20
CA ARG A 488 -26.45 1.20 -13.62
C ARG A 488 -25.18 1.96 -13.98
N ILE A 489 -24.72 2.89 -13.14
CA ILE A 489 -23.48 3.65 -13.36
C ILE A 489 -22.28 2.70 -13.39
N LEU A 490 -22.17 1.79 -12.41
CA LEU A 490 -21.11 0.78 -12.36
C LEU A 490 -21.08 -0.08 -13.64
N PHE A 491 -22.24 -0.60 -14.06
CA PHE A 491 -22.35 -1.41 -15.28
C PHE A 491 -21.92 -0.63 -16.52
N MET A 492 -22.27 0.66 -16.64
CA MET A 492 -21.80 1.51 -17.74
C MET A 492 -20.28 1.71 -17.73
N LYS A 493 -19.65 1.95 -16.56
CA LYS A 493 -18.18 2.06 -16.47
C LYS A 493 -17.49 0.73 -16.79
N LEU A 494 -18.05 -0.41 -16.37
CA LEU A 494 -17.56 -1.76 -16.69
C LEU A 494 -17.68 -2.06 -18.19
N LYS A 495 -18.84 -1.82 -18.80
CA LYS A 495 -19.07 -2.01 -20.25
C LYS A 495 -18.15 -1.14 -21.11
N ALA A 496 -17.82 0.05 -20.64
CA ALA A 496 -16.86 0.96 -21.28
C ALA A 496 -15.38 0.64 -20.96
N GLY A 497 -15.11 -0.47 -20.27
CA GLY A 497 -13.77 -0.92 -19.86
C GLY A 497 -13.02 0.08 -18.98
N GLN A 498 -13.68 1.01 -18.31
CA GLN A 498 -12.98 2.08 -17.58
C GLN A 498 -12.26 1.55 -16.33
N LEU A 499 -12.70 0.41 -15.79
CA LEU A 499 -12.17 -0.15 -14.55
C LEU A 499 -11.07 -1.21 -14.77
N ASP A 500 -10.82 -1.63 -16.02
CA ASP A 500 -9.89 -2.73 -16.39
C ASP A 500 -8.48 -2.60 -15.78
N GLU A 501 -8.02 -1.37 -15.59
CA GLU A 501 -6.66 -1.05 -15.12
C GLU A 501 -6.62 -0.63 -13.64
N SER A 502 -7.76 -0.57 -12.96
CA SER A 502 -7.87 -0.06 -11.59
C SER A 502 -7.28 -1.01 -10.53
N GLY A 503 -7.39 -2.31 -10.76
CA GLY A 503 -7.10 -3.33 -9.75
C GLY A 503 -8.21 -3.53 -8.71
N LEU A 504 -9.42 -3.03 -8.95
CA LEU A 504 -10.63 -3.46 -8.25
C LEU A 504 -11.05 -4.87 -8.70
N ASP A 505 -11.52 -5.69 -7.78
CA ASP A 505 -12.20 -6.96 -8.05
C ASP A 505 -13.72 -6.87 -7.81
N MET A 506 -14.46 -7.94 -8.13
CA MET A 506 -15.93 -7.95 -8.00
C MET A 506 -16.40 -7.89 -6.53
N ALA A 507 -15.59 -8.33 -5.57
CA ALA A 507 -15.92 -8.23 -4.15
C ALA A 507 -15.75 -6.78 -3.67
N ASP A 508 -14.65 -6.10 -4.08
CA ASP A 508 -14.49 -4.66 -3.85
C ASP A 508 -15.70 -3.87 -4.37
N LEU A 509 -16.12 -4.15 -5.61
CA LEU A 509 -17.22 -3.44 -6.27
C LEU A 509 -18.54 -3.63 -5.52
N SER A 510 -18.86 -4.85 -5.07
CA SER A 510 -20.05 -5.13 -4.26
C SER A 510 -20.03 -4.35 -2.92
N ILE A 511 -18.87 -4.30 -2.25
CA ILE A 511 -18.70 -3.53 -1.01
C ILE A 511 -18.88 -2.03 -1.26
N VAL A 512 -18.26 -1.50 -2.33
CA VAL A 512 -18.36 -0.07 -2.70
C VAL A 512 -19.81 0.31 -3.02
N VAL A 513 -20.53 -0.47 -3.83
CA VAL A 513 -21.95 -0.21 -4.16
C VAL A 513 -22.79 -0.10 -2.90
N ASN A 514 -22.74 -1.11 -2.03
CA ASN A 514 -23.52 -1.12 -0.79
C ASN A 514 -23.19 0.10 0.10
N ARG A 515 -21.92 0.43 0.28
CA ARG A 515 -21.50 1.55 1.13
C ARG A 515 -21.86 2.91 0.57
N VAL A 516 -21.82 3.09 -0.75
CA VAL A 516 -22.26 4.34 -1.39
C VAL A 516 -23.78 4.47 -1.29
N VAL A 517 -24.54 3.40 -1.52
CA VAL A 517 -26.01 3.40 -1.35
C VAL A 517 -26.41 3.75 0.09
N ASP A 518 -25.81 3.08 1.09
CA ASP A 518 -26.09 3.35 2.51
C ASP A 518 -25.78 4.82 2.86
N MET A 519 -24.72 5.42 2.30
CA MET A 519 -24.39 6.83 2.52
C MET A 519 -25.36 7.79 1.82
N LEU A 520 -25.77 7.52 0.58
CA LEU A 520 -26.77 8.34 -0.12
C LEU A 520 -28.10 8.36 0.64
N VAL A 521 -28.56 7.21 1.15
CA VAL A 521 -29.75 7.13 2.02
C VAL A 521 -29.56 8.00 3.26
N ASN A 522 -28.40 7.92 3.93
CA ASN A 522 -28.12 8.74 5.12
C ASN A 522 -28.04 10.25 4.83
N MET A 523 -27.48 10.64 3.69
CA MET A 523 -27.37 12.05 3.25
C MET A 523 -28.73 12.64 2.87
N ASN A 524 -29.65 11.81 2.35
CA ASN A 524 -30.96 12.22 1.86
C ASN A 524 -32.12 11.91 2.83
N HIS A 525 -31.83 11.51 4.07
CA HIS A 525 -32.87 11.42 5.10
C HIS A 525 -33.47 12.80 5.39
N HIS A 526 -34.76 12.94 5.09
CA HIS A 526 -35.53 14.15 5.34
C HIS A 526 -35.50 14.50 6.83
N ARG A 527 -34.88 15.63 7.16
CA ARG A 527 -35.00 16.23 8.50
C ARG A 527 -36.47 16.61 8.70
N ILE A 528 -37.04 16.32 9.88
CA ILE A 528 -38.44 16.68 10.20
C ILE A 528 -38.62 18.18 9.94
N LYS A 529 -39.54 18.54 9.03
CA LYS A 529 -39.87 19.94 8.75
C LYS A 529 -40.48 20.53 10.02
N TYR A 530 -39.95 21.67 10.47
CA TYR A 530 -40.55 22.38 11.60
C TYR A 530 -41.89 22.97 11.18
N GLN A 531 -42.85 23.08 12.11
CA GLN A 531 -44.23 23.48 11.75
C GLN A 531 -44.31 24.86 11.07
N TRP A 532 -43.46 25.82 11.45
CA TRP A 532 -43.36 27.11 10.78
C TRP A 532 -42.96 27.02 9.29
N GLN A 533 -42.30 25.94 8.86
CA GLN A 533 -41.96 25.68 7.44
C GLN A 533 -43.14 25.07 6.66
N ALA A 534 -44.13 24.51 7.35
CA ALA A 534 -45.39 24.09 6.75
C ALA A 534 -46.35 25.31 6.66
N GLU A 535 -46.47 26.09 7.74
CA GLU A 535 -47.31 27.29 7.81
C GLU A 535 -46.91 28.36 6.77
N GLN A 536 -45.61 28.58 6.53
CA GLN A 536 -45.16 29.52 5.50
C GLN A 536 -45.57 29.10 4.08
N ALA A 537 -45.68 27.80 3.78
CA ALA A 537 -46.11 27.35 2.46
C ALA A 537 -47.57 27.73 2.17
N GLU A 538 -48.43 27.65 3.18
CA GLU A 538 -49.84 28.08 3.11
C GLU A 538 -49.96 29.60 3.03
N GLN A 539 -49.15 30.34 3.81
CA GLN A 539 -49.23 31.80 3.88
C GLN A 539 -48.86 32.51 2.56
N PHE A 540 -48.01 31.90 1.72
CA PHE A 540 -47.63 32.43 0.41
C PHE A 540 -48.51 31.91 -0.76
N GLY A 541 -49.62 31.23 -0.47
CA GLY A 541 -50.60 30.84 -1.49
C GLY A 541 -50.13 29.73 -2.44
N VAL A 542 -49.12 28.94 -2.07
CA VAL A 542 -48.73 27.74 -2.82
C VAL A 542 -49.77 26.66 -2.54
N PRO A 543 -50.47 26.11 -3.55
CA PRO A 543 -51.55 25.16 -3.30
C PRO A 543 -51.05 23.90 -2.59
N SER A 544 -51.61 23.62 -1.40
CA SER A 544 -51.20 22.49 -0.55
C SER A 544 -51.27 21.14 -1.28
N GLU A 545 -52.20 20.97 -2.24
CA GLU A 545 -52.31 19.76 -3.06
C GLU A 545 -51.09 19.48 -3.97
N VAL A 546 -50.31 20.51 -4.33
CA VAL A 546 -49.04 20.35 -5.08
C VAL A 546 -47.90 19.89 -4.15
N MET A 547 -48.03 20.10 -2.84
CA MET A 547 -47.03 19.70 -1.83
C MET A 547 -47.42 18.43 -1.04
N GLN A 548 -48.69 18.00 -1.04
CA GLN A 548 -49.16 16.85 -0.25
C GLN A 548 -49.15 15.49 -0.97
N ARG A 549 -48.82 15.40 -2.27
CA ARG A 549 -48.67 14.10 -2.95
C ARG A 549 -47.34 13.41 -2.63
N ARG A 550 -47.25 12.84 -1.42
CA ARG A 550 -46.48 11.65 -0.97
C ARG A 550 -46.09 11.76 0.52
N SER A 551 -47.10 11.73 1.38
CA SER A 551 -46.94 11.26 2.75
C SER A 551 -47.21 9.76 2.78
N ALA A 552 -46.40 8.98 3.50
CA ALA A 552 -46.72 7.57 3.75
C ALA A 552 -48.01 7.46 4.58
N PRO A 553 -48.79 6.36 4.48
CA PRO A 553 -49.99 6.19 5.28
C PRO A 553 -49.64 6.20 6.78
N GLU A 554 -50.42 6.96 7.54
CA GLU A 554 -50.30 7.11 8.97
C GLU A 554 -50.67 5.79 9.67
N ILE A 555 -49.74 5.21 10.43
CA ILE A 555 -50.01 3.98 11.20
C ILE A 555 -50.71 4.39 12.48
N GLU A 556 -52.04 4.25 12.47
CA GLU A 556 -52.88 4.44 13.65
C GLU A 556 -52.59 3.31 14.66
N VAL A 557 -51.84 3.63 15.73
CA VAL A 557 -51.55 2.67 16.81
C VAL A 557 -52.81 2.50 17.66
N ARG A 558 -53.62 1.51 17.30
CA ARG A 558 -54.78 1.09 18.10
C ARG A 558 -54.36 0.09 19.16
N ASP A 559 -54.42 0.52 20.41
CA ASP A 559 -54.12 -0.30 21.58
C ASP A 559 -55.30 -1.23 21.88
N THR A 560 -55.21 -2.49 21.43
CA THR A 560 -56.18 -3.54 21.76
C THR A 560 -55.49 -4.88 22.04
N SER A 561 -55.80 -5.41 23.23
CA SER A 561 -55.41 -6.71 23.79
C SER A 561 -55.29 -7.87 22.80
N VAL A 562 -54.19 -8.62 22.93
CA VAL A 562 -54.01 -9.91 22.24
C VAL A 562 -54.89 -10.97 22.89
N GLU A 563 -55.93 -11.40 22.18
CA GLU A 563 -56.68 -12.62 22.47
C GLU A 563 -56.49 -13.63 21.33
N SER A 564 -56.31 -14.90 21.69
CA SER A 564 -55.78 -15.94 20.80
C SER A 564 -56.86 -16.68 20.02
N VAL A 565 -56.76 -16.74 18.69
CA VAL A 565 -57.49 -17.72 17.86
C VAL A 565 -56.60 -18.26 16.73
N PHE A 566 -55.93 -19.39 16.99
CA PHE A 566 -55.63 -20.36 15.94
C PHE A 566 -56.74 -21.43 15.96
N PRO A 567 -57.28 -21.88 14.81
CA PRO A 567 -58.23 -22.98 14.79
C PRO A 567 -57.55 -24.31 15.11
N GLY A 568 -58.17 -25.11 15.97
CA GLY A 568 -57.73 -26.47 16.31
C GLY A 568 -58.11 -27.53 15.26
N PRO A 569 -57.62 -28.77 15.41
CA PRO A 569 -57.78 -29.84 14.42
C PRO A 569 -59.12 -30.57 14.51
N THR A 570 -59.53 -31.18 13.39
CA THR A 570 -60.68 -32.09 13.29
C THR A 570 -60.22 -33.54 13.15
N GLU A 571 -60.57 -34.37 14.12
CA GLU A 571 -60.75 -35.83 14.01
C GLU A 571 -62.22 -36.11 13.59
N ALA A 572 -62.65 -37.24 13.02
CA ALA A 572 -62.01 -38.37 12.32
C ALA A 572 -63.15 -39.19 11.62
N GLU A 573 -62.84 -40.05 10.63
CA GLU A 573 -63.41 -41.41 10.49
C GLU A 573 -62.86 -42.16 9.24
N ASP A 574 -62.43 -43.41 9.49
CA ASP A 574 -62.40 -44.64 8.67
C ASP A 574 -61.74 -44.75 7.28
N GLY A 575 -60.78 -45.70 7.20
CA GLY A 575 -60.21 -46.29 5.97
C GLY A 575 -58.88 -47.05 6.20
N GLU A 576 -58.85 -48.37 5.99
CA GLU A 576 -57.74 -49.28 6.34
C GLU A 576 -56.43 -49.17 5.49
N PRO A 577 -55.26 -49.66 5.98
CA PRO A 577 -53.92 -49.53 5.38
C PRO A 577 -53.50 -50.77 4.52
N PRO A 578 -52.36 -50.76 3.79
CA PRO A 578 -51.01 -51.11 4.34
C PRO A 578 -49.84 -50.34 3.61
N GLU A 579 -48.51 -50.57 3.72
CA GLU A 579 -47.62 -51.46 4.51
C GLU A 579 -46.15 -50.93 4.57
N ASP A 580 -45.34 -51.49 5.49
CA ASP A 580 -43.87 -51.76 5.44
C ASP A 580 -42.77 -50.65 5.48
N GLY A 581 -41.60 -50.99 6.06
CA GLY A 581 -40.27 -50.36 5.83
C GLY A 581 -39.70 -49.44 6.93
N SER A 582 -39.54 -49.88 8.19
CA SER A 582 -38.29 -50.43 8.76
C SER A 582 -37.23 -49.43 9.31
N THR A 583 -37.05 -49.47 10.65
CA THR A 583 -35.78 -49.45 11.45
C THR A 583 -34.68 -48.40 11.15
N GLU A 584 -34.10 -47.67 12.13
CA GLU A 584 -33.44 -48.21 13.33
C GLU A 584 -33.03 -47.10 14.36
N GLN A 585 -32.83 -47.50 15.62
CA GLN A 585 -32.33 -46.75 16.80
C GLN A 585 -31.74 -47.82 17.77
N PRO A 586 -30.94 -47.57 18.85
CA PRO A 586 -30.68 -46.32 19.58
C PRO A 586 -29.18 -46.13 20.05
N PRO A 587 -28.78 -45.92 21.34
CA PRO A 587 -28.50 -44.62 22.00
C PRO A 587 -27.09 -44.54 22.70
N PRO A 588 -26.88 -43.92 23.89
CA PRO A 588 -26.97 -42.50 24.29
C PRO A 588 -25.65 -41.92 24.88
N GLY A 589 -25.60 -40.60 25.14
CA GLY A 589 -24.50 -40.00 25.91
C GLY A 589 -24.65 -38.51 26.20
N SER A 590 -25.34 -38.19 27.30
CA SER A 590 -25.52 -36.87 27.93
C SER A 590 -24.18 -36.16 28.26
N THR A 591 -24.08 -34.82 28.29
CA THR A 591 -24.65 -33.94 29.33
C THR A 591 -24.41 -32.44 29.07
N SER A 592 -25.22 -31.58 29.73
CA SER A 592 -24.96 -30.18 30.13
C SER A 592 -24.73 -29.11 29.04
N LYS A 593 -25.74 -28.32 28.63
CA LYS A 593 -26.29 -27.11 29.31
C LYS A 593 -25.40 -25.84 29.32
N ARG A 594 -25.82 -24.87 28.49
CA ARG A 594 -26.33 -23.53 28.91
C ARG A 594 -25.34 -22.52 29.53
N SER A 595 -25.06 -21.43 28.82
CA SER A 595 -25.45 -20.08 29.29
C SER A 595 -25.38 -19.00 28.20
N LEU A 596 -26.38 -18.11 28.18
CA LEU A 596 -26.42 -16.86 27.42
C LEU A 596 -25.82 -15.71 28.24
N ARG A 597 -25.35 -14.67 27.54
CA ARG A 597 -25.31 -13.21 27.85
C ARG A 597 -23.94 -12.61 27.55
N SER A 598 -23.77 -11.37 27.12
CA SER A 598 -24.58 -10.33 26.47
C SER A 598 -23.75 -9.03 26.54
N VAL A 599 -23.68 -8.26 25.46
CA VAL A 599 -23.55 -6.79 25.45
C VAL A 599 -22.50 -6.16 26.40
N ARG A 600 -21.34 -5.81 25.84
CA ARG A 600 -20.88 -4.40 25.81
C ARG A 600 -19.89 -4.19 24.68
#